data_AF-A0A6B3GNK4-F1
#
_entry.id   AF-A0A6B3GNK4-F1
#
_cell.length_a   1.000
_cell.length_b   1.000
_cell.length_c   1.000
_cell.angle_alpha   90.00
_cell.angle_beta   90.00
_cell.angle_gamma   90.00
#
_symmetry.space_group_name_H-M   'P 1'
#
loop_
_entity.id
_entity.type
_entity.pdbx_description
1 polymer ?
#
loop_
_entity_poly.entity_id
_entity_poly.type
_entity_poly.pdbx_seq_one_letter_code
_entity_poly.pdbx_strand_id
1 'polypeptide(L)'
;QDFFFRKIVRDQGASLNTLSEEIKKFLAGAQGNEELAPALDSLAKAAVDLEAIVGTMITDLTATGEDVKNIYKVGLNTTRLLMASGDVVVGYLLLKGAAVAAEKLPTASAKDVPFYQGKIAAAKFFAANVLPGVSTERALAESIDNSLMELDEAAF
;
A
#
# COMPACT_ATOMS: atom_id res chain seq x y z
N GLN A 1 -2.88 -13.08 10.35
CA GLN A 1 -3.06 -12.87 11.81
C GLN A 1 -2.00 -11.93 12.43
N ASP A 2 -0.70 -12.18 12.26
CA ASP A 2 0.32 -11.38 12.98
C ASP A 2 0.34 -9.88 12.61
N PHE A 3 0.36 -9.59 11.31
CA PHE A 3 0.53 -8.22 10.80
C PHE A 3 -0.59 -7.28 11.27
N PHE A 4 -1.85 -7.65 11.03
CA PHE A 4 -2.99 -6.84 11.48
C PHE A 4 -3.13 -6.80 13.00
N PHE A 5 -3.30 -7.94 13.67
CA PHE A 5 -3.65 -7.94 15.10
C PHE A 5 -2.48 -7.48 15.99
N ARG A 6 -1.25 -7.92 15.71
CA ARG A 6 -0.11 -7.63 16.59
C ARG A 6 0.65 -6.37 16.20
N LYS A 7 0.79 -6.07 14.90
CA LYS A 7 1.61 -4.94 14.42
C LYS A 7 0.81 -3.68 14.13
N ILE A 8 -0.52 -3.78 13.95
CA ILE A 8 -1.38 -2.62 13.74
C ILE A 8 -2.28 -2.42 14.96
N VAL A 9 -3.17 -3.37 15.29
CA VAL A 9 -4.18 -3.18 16.34
C VAL A 9 -3.54 -3.02 17.72
N ARG A 10 -2.69 -3.97 18.14
CA ARG A 10 -2.02 -3.90 19.46
C ARG A 10 -1.07 -2.70 19.57
N ASP A 11 -0.50 -2.26 18.45
CA ASP A 11 0.35 -1.07 18.36
C ASP A 11 -0.46 0.23 18.22
N GLN A 12 -1.80 0.15 18.26
CA GLN A 12 -2.72 1.27 18.09
C GLN A 12 -2.45 2.09 16.81
N GLY A 13 -1.96 1.40 15.76
CA GLY A 13 -1.61 2.00 14.47
C GLY A 13 -0.39 2.91 14.48
N ALA A 14 0.37 3.01 15.57
CA ALA A 14 1.48 3.96 15.69
C ALA A 14 2.53 3.78 14.57
N SER A 15 3.00 2.55 14.36
CA SER A 15 3.99 2.26 13.30
C SER A 15 3.47 2.55 11.89
N LEU A 16 2.18 2.27 11.64
CA LEU A 16 1.55 2.54 10.35
C LEU A 16 1.44 4.05 10.10
N ASN A 17 1.04 4.81 11.13
CA ASN A 17 0.97 6.27 11.06
C ASN A 17 2.34 6.89 10.78
N THR A 18 3.41 6.40 11.44
CA THR A 18 4.77 6.85 11.15
C THR A 18 5.14 6.62 9.67
N LEU A 19 4.85 5.45 9.12
CA LEU A 19 5.10 5.16 7.70
C LEU A 19 4.27 6.07 6.78
N SER A 20 2.99 6.28 7.08
CA SER A 20 2.13 7.20 6.33
C SER A 20 2.67 8.63 6.34
N GLU A 21 3.19 9.11 7.47
CA GLU A 21 3.82 10.42 7.59
C GLU A 21 5.11 10.51 6.77
N GLU A 22 5.95 9.47 6.76
CA GLU A 22 7.15 9.41 5.93
C GLU A 22 6.83 9.45 4.43
N ILE A 23 5.77 8.75 4.00
CA ILE A 23 5.29 8.79 2.62
C ILE A 23 4.77 10.18 2.27
N LYS A 24 3.93 10.78 3.13
CA LYS A 24 3.39 12.14 2.95
C LYS A 24 4.51 13.17 2.84
N LYS A 25 5.51 13.09 3.72
CA LYS A 25 6.68 13.98 3.70
C LYS A 25 7.49 13.82 2.41
N PHE A 26 7.71 12.59 1.96
CA PHE A 26 8.39 12.34 0.69
C PHE A 26 7.61 12.91 -0.50
N LEU A 27 6.31 12.64 -0.58
CA LEU A 27 5.44 13.15 -1.65
C LEU A 27 5.49 14.68 -1.71
N ALA A 28 5.43 15.35 -0.55
CA ALA A 28 5.54 16.81 -0.48
C ALA A 28 6.93 17.32 -0.94
N GLY A 29 8.00 16.65 -0.56
CA GLY A 29 9.37 17.02 -0.96
C GLY A 29 9.71 16.73 -2.42
N ALA A 30 9.01 15.78 -3.05
CA ALA A 30 9.20 15.41 -4.45
C ALA A 30 8.34 16.26 -5.42
N GLN A 31 7.51 17.18 -4.89
CA GLN A 31 6.73 18.12 -5.71
C GLN A 31 7.68 18.97 -6.57
N GLY A 32 7.39 19.06 -7.88
CA GLY A 32 8.23 19.78 -8.85
C GLY A 32 9.10 18.88 -9.72
N ASN A 33 9.20 17.58 -9.43
CA ASN A 33 9.75 16.62 -10.39
C ASN A 33 8.69 16.21 -11.42
N GLU A 34 8.57 17.00 -12.49
CA GLU A 34 7.58 16.79 -13.55
C GLU A 34 7.66 15.39 -14.18
N GLU A 35 8.87 14.82 -14.28
CA GLU A 35 9.08 13.49 -14.85
C GLU A 35 8.45 12.36 -14.00
N LEU A 36 8.40 12.55 -12.67
CA LEU A 36 7.87 11.59 -11.71
C LEU A 36 6.43 11.89 -11.27
N ALA A 37 5.86 13.04 -11.61
CA ALA A 37 4.56 13.48 -11.11
C ALA A 37 3.44 12.41 -11.20
N PRO A 38 3.21 11.72 -12.35
CA PRO A 38 2.17 10.69 -12.43
C PRO A 38 2.43 9.49 -11.51
N ALA A 39 3.70 9.16 -11.28
CA ALA A 39 4.09 8.06 -10.42
C ALA A 39 3.94 8.42 -8.93
N LEU A 40 4.22 9.69 -8.58
CA LEU A 40 3.96 10.23 -7.24
C LEU A 40 2.46 10.27 -6.93
N ASP A 41 1.63 10.65 -7.88
CA ASP A 41 0.16 10.64 -7.73
C ASP A 41 -0.37 9.21 -7.50
N SER A 42 0.18 8.23 -8.23
CA SER A 42 -0.18 6.82 -8.06
C SER A 42 0.19 6.31 -6.67
N LEU A 43 1.36 6.70 -6.13
CA LEU A 43 1.74 6.38 -4.76
C LEU A 43 0.84 7.06 -3.72
N ALA A 44 0.51 8.34 -3.92
CA ALA A 44 -0.38 9.06 -3.03
C ALA A 44 -1.75 8.36 -2.94
N LYS A 45 -2.31 7.98 -4.09
CA LYS A 45 -3.56 7.23 -4.15
C LYS A 45 -3.46 5.86 -3.48
N ALA A 46 -2.43 5.09 -3.77
CA ALA A 46 -2.25 3.76 -3.19
C ALA A 46 -2.07 3.81 -1.66
N ALA A 47 -1.39 4.84 -1.12
CA ALA A 47 -1.26 5.04 0.32
C ALA A 47 -2.62 5.32 0.98
N VAL A 48 -3.46 6.17 0.37
CA VAL A 48 -4.83 6.42 0.85
C VAL A 48 -5.68 5.15 0.78
N ASP A 49 -5.56 4.38 -0.30
CA ASP A 49 -6.34 3.15 -0.46
C ASP A 49 -5.91 2.07 0.55
N LEU A 50 -4.62 2.00 0.91
CA LEU A 50 -4.14 1.14 2.00
C LEU A 50 -4.70 1.56 3.37
N GLU A 51 -4.71 2.86 3.68
CA GLU A 51 -5.32 3.38 4.92
C GLU A 51 -6.81 2.99 4.98
N ALA A 52 -7.53 3.04 3.86
CA ALA A 52 -8.93 2.63 3.78
C ALA A 52 -9.14 1.13 4.04
N ILE A 53 -8.29 0.24 3.49
CA ILE A 53 -8.34 -1.20 3.78
C ILE A 53 -8.19 -1.45 5.29
N VAL A 54 -7.23 -0.78 5.93
CA VAL A 54 -7.02 -0.90 7.39
C VAL A 54 -8.26 -0.40 8.14
N GLY A 55 -8.84 0.72 7.72
CA GLY A 55 -10.08 1.26 8.28
C GLY A 55 -11.23 0.25 8.24
N THR A 56 -11.49 -0.36 7.07
CA THR A 56 -12.50 -1.41 6.90
C THR A 56 -12.29 -2.56 7.87
N MET A 57 -11.05 -3.06 7.98
CA MET A 57 -10.75 -4.17 8.89
C MET A 57 -10.88 -3.80 10.38
N ILE A 58 -10.62 -2.54 10.76
CA ILE A 58 -10.86 -2.05 12.13
C ILE A 58 -12.36 -1.96 12.41
N THR A 59 -13.16 -1.52 11.44
CA THR A 59 -14.63 -1.51 11.55
C THR A 59 -15.16 -2.93 11.76
N ASP A 60 -14.74 -3.89 10.94
CA ASP A 60 -15.13 -5.30 11.11
C ASP A 60 -14.69 -5.87 12.46
N LEU A 61 -13.47 -5.55 12.91
CA LEU A 61 -12.98 -5.96 14.22
C LEU A 61 -13.85 -5.38 15.35
N THR A 62 -14.24 -4.11 15.25
CA THR A 62 -15.08 -3.46 16.26
C THR A 62 -16.47 -4.10 16.32
N ALA A 63 -17.03 -4.44 15.15
CA ALA A 63 -18.31 -5.13 15.03
C ALA A 63 -18.34 -6.53 15.67
N THR A 64 -17.20 -7.10 16.04
CA THR A 64 -17.15 -8.37 16.80
C THR A 64 -17.69 -8.26 18.22
N GLY A 65 -17.77 -7.03 18.77
CA GLY A 65 -18.42 -6.80 20.06
C GLY A 65 -19.93 -7.04 20.02
N GLU A 66 -20.54 -6.94 18.83
CA GLU A 66 -21.97 -7.18 18.61
C GLU A 66 -22.23 -8.57 18.01
N ASP A 67 -21.46 -8.94 16.98
CA ASP A 67 -21.50 -10.26 16.37
C ASP A 67 -20.08 -10.77 16.10
N VAL A 68 -19.69 -11.79 16.89
CA VAL A 68 -18.38 -12.43 16.83
C VAL A 68 -18.01 -12.92 15.42
N LYS A 69 -19.00 -13.25 14.57
CA LYS A 69 -18.75 -13.71 13.20
C LYS A 69 -18.09 -12.67 12.32
N ASN A 70 -18.15 -11.38 12.64
CA ASN A 70 -17.43 -10.33 11.88
C ASN A 70 -15.91 -10.53 11.91
N ILE A 71 -15.38 -11.33 12.86
CA ILE A 71 -13.96 -11.69 12.89
C ILE A 71 -13.53 -12.44 11.61
N TYR A 72 -14.44 -13.12 10.94
CA TYR A 72 -14.13 -13.82 9.70
C TYR A 72 -13.81 -12.86 8.57
N LYS A 73 -14.50 -11.72 8.47
CA LYS A 73 -14.20 -10.69 7.46
C LYS A 73 -12.78 -10.15 7.62
N VAL A 74 -12.36 -9.92 8.87
CA VAL A 74 -10.97 -9.58 9.20
C VAL A 74 -10.02 -10.69 8.72
N GLY A 75 -10.33 -11.95 9.02
CA GLY A 75 -9.59 -13.13 8.59
C GLY A 75 -9.38 -13.19 7.08
N LEU A 76 -10.47 -13.07 6.32
CA LEU A 76 -10.51 -13.12 4.86
C LEU A 76 -9.73 -11.95 4.21
N ASN A 77 -9.60 -10.82 4.90
CA ASN A 77 -8.83 -9.66 4.42
C ASN A 77 -7.33 -9.68 4.80
N THR A 78 -6.89 -10.54 5.72
CA THR A 78 -5.53 -10.40 6.28
C THR A 78 -4.39 -10.54 5.27
N THR A 79 -4.48 -11.48 4.32
CA THR A 79 -3.46 -11.67 3.28
C THR A 79 -3.45 -10.52 2.29
N ARG A 80 -4.64 -10.01 1.93
CA ARG A 80 -4.80 -8.87 1.05
C ARG A 80 -4.13 -7.62 1.62
N LEU A 81 -4.40 -7.30 2.89
CA LEU A 81 -3.75 -6.19 3.57
C LEU A 81 -2.22 -6.33 3.57
N LEU A 82 -1.71 -7.54 3.82
CA LEU A 82 -0.27 -7.79 3.83
C LEU A 82 0.38 -7.52 2.46
N MET A 83 -0.22 -8.02 1.39
CA MET A 83 0.31 -7.84 0.03
C MET A 83 0.20 -6.39 -0.43
N ALA A 84 -0.95 -5.74 -0.23
CA ALA A 84 -1.15 -4.33 -0.55
C ALA A 84 -0.16 -3.41 0.20
N SER A 85 0.13 -3.72 1.46
CA SER A 85 1.16 -3.01 2.23
C SER A 85 2.54 -3.16 1.60
N GLY A 86 2.86 -4.35 1.10
CA GLY A 86 4.09 -4.62 0.38
C GLY A 86 4.23 -3.76 -0.88
N ASP A 87 3.18 -3.70 -1.70
CA ASP A 87 3.18 -2.90 -2.93
C ASP A 87 3.37 -1.41 -2.66
N VAL A 88 2.68 -0.86 -1.65
CA VAL A 88 2.85 0.55 -1.26
C VAL A 88 4.27 0.84 -0.79
N VAL A 89 4.85 -0.01 0.07
CA VAL A 89 6.23 0.18 0.58
C VAL A 89 7.26 0.03 -0.54
N VAL A 90 7.11 -0.94 -1.43
CA VAL A 90 8.02 -1.13 -2.58
C VAL A 90 7.92 0.06 -3.53
N GLY A 91 6.71 0.51 -3.88
CA GLY A 91 6.49 1.68 -4.71
C GLY A 91 7.11 2.95 -4.10
N TYR A 92 6.92 3.15 -2.80
CA TYR A 92 7.54 4.24 -2.04
C TYR A 92 9.07 4.24 -2.13
N LEU A 93 9.71 3.11 -1.87
CA LEU A 93 11.17 3.00 -1.87
C LEU A 93 11.76 3.14 -3.28
N LEU A 94 11.09 2.60 -4.30
CA LEU A 94 11.48 2.78 -5.70
C LEU A 94 11.40 4.24 -6.11
N LEU A 95 10.32 4.93 -5.77
CA LEU A 95 10.14 6.35 -6.09
C LEU A 95 11.11 7.26 -5.33
N LYS A 96 11.46 6.94 -4.08
CA LYS A 96 12.56 7.61 -3.38
C LYS A 96 13.88 7.48 -4.11
N GLY A 97 14.22 6.27 -4.56
CA GLY A 97 15.41 6.02 -5.36
C GLY A 97 15.38 6.76 -6.71
N ALA A 98 14.22 6.83 -7.36
CA ALA A 98 14.04 7.54 -8.63
C ALA A 98 14.17 9.05 -8.48
N ALA A 99 13.66 9.64 -7.38
CA ALA A 99 13.84 11.06 -7.10
C ALA A 99 15.33 11.42 -6.96
N VAL A 100 16.08 10.63 -6.18
CA VAL A 100 17.54 10.80 -6.07
C VAL A 100 18.23 10.60 -7.42
N ALA A 101 17.82 9.61 -8.20
CA ALA A 101 18.38 9.37 -9.53
C ALA A 101 18.14 10.56 -10.48
N ALA A 102 16.94 11.14 -10.48
CA ALA A 102 16.57 12.30 -11.28
C ALA A 102 17.40 13.54 -10.91
N GLU A 103 17.65 13.77 -9.61
CA GLU A 103 18.51 14.87 -9.15
C GLU A 103 19.98 14.70 -9.58
N LYS A 104 20.49 13.46 -9.61
CA LYS A 104 21.90 13.17 -9.94
C LYS A 104 22.15 13.11 -11.43
N LEU A 105 21.15 12.72 -12.23
CA LEU A 105 21.29 12.48 -13.66
C LEU A 105 21.93 13.63 -14.45
N PRO A 106 21.61 14.92 -14.22
CA PRO A 106 22.20 16.04 -14.98
C PRO A 106 23.71 16.21 -14.82
N THR A 107 24.28 15.69 -13.73
CA THR A 107 25.72 15.80 -13.40
C THR A 107 26.42 14.44 -13.32
N ALA A 108 25.73 13.38 -13.73
CA ALA A 108 26.23 12.02 -13.64
C ALA A 108 27.40 11.78 -14.61
N SER A 109 28.33 10.91 -14.22
CA SER A 109 29.35 10.41 -15.13
C SER A 109 28.71 9.57 -16.25
N ALA A 110 29.35 9.49 -17.42
CA ALA A 110 28.82 8.70 -18.54
C ALA A 110 28.57 7.23 -18.19
N LYS A 111 29.31 6.68 -17.21
CA LYS A 111 29.14 5.32 -16.71
C LYS A 111 27.88 5.14 -15.85
N ASP A 112 27.45 6.18 -15.14
CA ASP A 112 26.36 6.11 -14.17
C ASP A 112 25.00 6.48 -14.78
N VAL A 113 24.98 7.19 -15.91
CA VAL A 113 23.77 7.59 -16.64
C VAL A 113 22.79 6.41 -16.85
N PRO A 114 23.22 5.23 -17.37
CA PRO A 114 22.29 4.11 -17.60
C PRO A 114 21.66 3.59 -16.31
N PHE A 115 22.40 3.61 -15.20
CA PHE A 115 21.90 3.16 -13.91
C PHE A 115 20.79 4.07 -13.38
N TYR A 116 21.00 5.40 -13.44
CA TYR A 116 19.98 6.36 -13.00
C TYR A 116 18.74 6.34 -13.88
N GLN A 117 18.90 6.26 -15.20
CA GLN A 117 17.77 6.08 -16.12
C GLN A 117 16.97 4.80 -15.81
N GLY A 118 17.67 3.69 -15.53
CA GLY A 118 17.04 2.43 -15.14
C GLY A 118 16.24 2.54 -13.84
N LYS A 119 16.74 3.27 -12.83
CA LYS A 119 16.03 3.52 -11.57
C LYS A 119 14.73 4.29 -11.79
N ILE A 120 14.78 5.36 -12.59
CA ILE A 120 13.61 6.18 -12.93
C ILE A 120 12.59 5.34 -13.69
N ALA A 121 13.03 4.61 -14.73
CA ALA A 121 12.15 3.79 -15.55
C ALA A 121 11.47 2.68 -14.73
N ALA A 122 12.21 1.98 -13.88
CA ALA A 122 11.67 0.91 -13.04
C ALA A 122 10.62 1.43 -12.04
N ALA A 123 10.88 2.58 -11.40
CA ALA A 123 9.92 3.18 -10.47
C ALA A 123 8.65 3.63 -11.18
N LYS A 124 8.76 4.27 -12.35
CA LYS A 124 7.61 4.67 -13.17
C LYS A 124 6.79 3.46 -13.62
N PHE A 125 7.46 2.40 -14.06
CA PHE A 125 6.79 1.16 -14.46
C PHE A 125 6.01 0.55 -13.28
N PHE A 126 6.65 0.41 -12.12
CA PHE A 126 6.00 -0.16 -10.93
C PHE A 126 4.80 0.68 -10.51
N ALA A 127 4.96 2.00 -10.46
CA ALA A 127 3.87 2.91 -10.09
C ALA A 127 2.68 2.84 -11.05
N ALA A 128 2.93 2.67 -12.35
CA ALA A 128 1.86 2.60 -13.35
C ALA A 128 1.18 1.22 -13.44
N ASN A 129 1.87 0.12 -13.09
CA ASN A 129 1.37 -1.24 -13.34
C ASN A 129 1.02 -2.03 -12.08
N VAL A 130 1.57 -1.65 -10.92
CA VAL A 130 1.37 -2.39 -9.66
C VAL A 130 0.50 -1.60 -8.69
N LEU A 131 0.82 -0.32 -8.45
CA LEU A 131 0.09 0.49 -7.47
C LEU A 131 -1.42 0.63 -7.73
N PRO A 132 -1.94 0.70 -8.98
CA PRO A 132 -3.38 0.70 -9.23
C PRO A 132 -4.09 -0.56 -8.71
N GLY A 133 -3.36 -1.68 -8.56
CA GLY A 133 -3.86 -2.90 -7.96
C GLY A 133 -4.35 -2.69 -6.52
N VAL A 134 -3.73 -1.78 -5.76
CA VAL A 134 -4.14 -1.47 -4.38
C VAL A 134 -5.57 -0.92 -4.31
N SER A 135 -5.99 -0.12 -5.30
CA SER A 135 -7.38 0.35 -5.39
C SER A 135 -8.36 -0.80 -5.66
N THR A 136 -7.94 -1.81 -6.42
CA THR A 136 -8.75 -3.02 -6.65
C THR A 136 -8.88 -3.82 -5.37
N GLU A 137 -7.76 -4.03 -4.67
CA GLU A 137 -7.77 -4.72 -3.37
C GLU A 137 -8.64 -3.98 -2.35
N ARG A 138 -8.61 -2.65 -2.34
CA ARG A 138 -9.52 -1.86 -1.50
C ARG A 138 -10.99 -2.18 -1.77
N ALA A 139 -11.40 -2.13 -3.04
CA ALA A 139 -12.78 -2.44 -3.41
C ALA A 139 -13.20 -3.85 -2.97
N LEU A 140 -12.30 -4.83 -3.14
CA LEU A 140 -12.53 -6.21 -2.70
C LEU A 140 -12.55 -6.36 -1.17
N ALA A 141 -11.80 -5.52 -0.44
CA ALA A 141 -11.80 -5.52 1.02
C ALA A 141 -13.10 -4.98 1.60
N GLU A 142 -13.62 -3.91 1.01
CA GLU A 142 -14.90 -3.29 1.35
C GLU A 142 -16.10 -4.17 0.98
N SER A 143 -15.95 -5.11 0.04
CA SER A 143 -17.04 -6.00 -0.40
C SER A 143 -17.10 -7.35 0.31
N ILE A 144 -16.22 -7.64 1.27
CA ILE A 144 -16.22 -8.93 1.97
C ILE A 144 -17.50 -9.08 2.82
N ASP A 145 -18.14 -10.25 2.71
CA ASP A 145 -19.21 -10.69 3.58
C ASP A 145 -18.93 -12.08 4.19
N ASN A 146 -19.89 -12.62 4.95
CA ASN A 146 -19.77 -13.91 5.60
C ASN A 146 -20.35 -15.08 4.78
N SER A 147 -20.80 -14.85 3.54
CA SER A 147 -21.49 -15.88 2.74
C SER A 147 -20.66 -17.16 2.59
N LEU A 148 -19.35 -17.03 2.37
CA LEU A 148 -18.42 -18.16 2.29
C LEU A 148 -18.31 -18.92 3.61
N MET A 149 -18.36 -18.20 4.73
CA MET A 149 -18.18 -18.77 6.07
C MET A 149 -19.47 -19.39 6.63
N GLU A 150 -20.61 -19.05 6.04
CA GLU A 150 -21.92 -19.60 6.38
C GLU A 150 -22.29 -20.82 5.53
N LEU A 151 -21.53 -21.11 4.48
CA LEU A 151 -21.73 -22.24 3.60
C LEU A 151 -21.40 -23.55 4.34
N ASP A 152 -22.25 -24.57 4.15
CA ASP A 152 -22.01 -25.91 4.70
C ASP A 152 -20.74 -26.52 4.09
N GLU A 153 -19.90 -27.14 4.93
CA GLU A 153 -18.66 -27.79 4.50
C GLU A 153 -18.91 -28.86 3.44
N ALA A 154 -20.06 -29.53 3.45
CA ALA A 154 -20.44 -30.55 2.46
C ALA A 154 -20.61 -29.99 1.03
N ALA A 155 -20.58 -28.67 0.84
CA ALA A 155 -20.60 -28.03 -0.46
C ALA A 155 -19.22 -27.99 -1.16
N PHE A 156 -18.14 -28.48 -0.51
CA PHE A 156 -16.76 -28.51 -1.02
C PHE A 156 -16.18 -29.92 -1.20
#